data_AF-A0A078KFR4-F1
#
_entry.id   AF-A0A078KFR4-F1
#
_cell.length_a   1.000
_cell.length_b   1.000
_cell.length_c   1.000
_cell.angle_alpha   90.00
_cell.angle_beta   90.00
_cell.angle_gamma   90.00
#
_symmetry.space_group_name_H-M   'P 1'
#
loop_
_entity.id
_entity.type
_entity.pdbx_description
1 polymer ?
#
loop_
_entity_poly.entity_id
_entity_poly.type
_entity_poly.pdbx_seq_one_letter_code
_entity_poly.pdbx_strand_id
1 'polypeptide(L)'
;MIVIGIIAIFSMLFIFSGIFEYVHRKNSRRTQYINSKRVKNKKLANIVLHGHMLKDSFGSVLVNFFRKLKIINNVFVRYISYNESELVQNNSEETKKDDIPKEKNDENVKIKTIYFIRHAESVWNSVINKKISTQMIVDLGLLLIYELCLLFDKKTLLVDSPLSNAGVMQSIELLNFLNQGQNGINQESLICYREPCNNTKEDDLKNKSQKSMELIRKGSIKNFYNKTRRRIKKKTDNDISNDKEEKKKNDINQTLDNEYFKFLIENLNNKSDDAMSTKNSDNENNNDENGDSDMYTEISNDEKEYDPDEIINLSIEDHIKIINNTSKYESSILCSDLRRTISTCFISLYNRINTSKDNISILNSLQEISRNPDCLPLFQYYDNKYVKPEVESVFYKKVGKLLKTKIHLRNKNSTNKFIDTLDYIFSQNDDIFIIFGHSNWFKIFFNNFLKTPHISKTNKIKNSGIVVFNMIKSDNNGTPHYEVQENSIRSIYKGFEGSENEELQKAS
;
A
#
# COMPACT_ATOMS: atom_id res chain seq x y z
N MET A 1 14.77 -43.19 3.31
CA MET A 1 13.41 -42.83 2.84
C MET A 1 13.09 -41.35 3.03
N ILE A 2 13.11 -40.80 4.24
CA ILE A 2 12.74 -39.40 4.52
C ILE A 2 13.63 -38.38 3.77
N VAL A 3 14.96 -38.54 3.84
CA VAL A 3 15.91 -37.65 3.15
C VAL A 3 15.71 -37.65 1.63
N ILE A 4 15.48 -38.84 1.05
CA ILE A 4 15.20 -39.00 -0.38
C ILE A 4 13.89 -38.29 -0.76
N GLY A 5 12.86 -38.39 0.08
CA GLY A 5 11.59 -37.67 -0.11
C GLY A 5 11.76 -36.15 -0.08
N ILE A 6 12.55 -35.61 0.85
CA ILE A 6 12.83 -34.17 0.94
C ILE A 6 13.57 -33.69 -0.32
N ILE A 7 14.59 -34.42 -0.77
CA ILE A 7 15.34 -34.11 -2.00
C ILE A 7 14.41 -34.13 -3.22
N ALA A 8 13.49 -35.11 -3.29
CA ALA A 8 12.52 -35.19 -4.37
C ALA A 8 11.56 -33.98 -4.40
N ILE A 9 11.00 -33.60 -3.24
CA ILE A 9 10.13 -32.41 -3.12
C ILE A 9 10.88 -31.14 -3.50
N PHE A 10 12.10 -30.97 -2.99
CA PHE A 10 12.94 -29.81 -3.31
C PHE A 10 13.26 -29.73 -4.81
N SER A 11 13.61 -30.85 -5.42
CA SER A 11 13.88 -30.93 -6.86
C SER A 11 12.63 -30.60 -7.68
N MET A 12 11.46 -31.09 -7.26
CA MET A 12 10.18 -30.76 -7.89
C MET A 12 9.90 -29.26 -7.80
N LEU A 13 10.01 -28.66 -6.61
CA LEU A 13 9.80 -27.21 -6.41
C LEU A 13 10.76 -26.37 -7.26
N PHE A 14 12.03 -26.78 -7.36
CA PHE A 14 13.03 -26.13 -8.19
C PHE A 14 12.65 -26.18 -9.69
N ILE A 15 12.28 -27.36 -10.19
CA ILE A 15 11.86 -27.56 -11.59
C ILE A 15 10.61 -26.75 -11.90
N PHE A 16 9.57 -26.83 -11.05
CA PHE A 16 8.33 -26.06 -11.24
C PHE A 16 8.60 -24.55 -11.25
N SER A 17 9.42 -24.05 -10.33
CA SER A 17 9.79 -22.63 -10.27
C SER A 17 10.57 -22.19 -11.52
N GLY A 18 11.49 -23.03 -12.00
CA GLY A 18 12.25 -22.80 -13.24
C GLY A 18 11.34 -22.73 -14.47
N ILE A 19 10.38 -23.65 -14.59
CA ILE A 19 9.40 -23.65 -15.68
C ILE A 19 8.49 -22.41 -15.61
N PHE A 20 8.01 -22.06 -14.41
CA PHE A 20 7.13 -20.90 -14.23
C PHE A 20 7.81 -19.59 -14.62
N GLU A 21 9.03 -19.36 -14.15
CA GLU A 21 9.84 -18.19 -14.50
C GLU A 21 10.14 -18.15 -16.01
N TYR A 22 10.40 -19.32 -16.63
CA TYR A 22 10.57 -19.42 -18.07
C TYR A 22 9.31 -19.03 -18.85
N VAL A 23 8.12 -19.50 -18.43
CA VAL A 23 6.84 -19.12 -19.04
C VAL A 23 6.61 -17.61 -18.91
N HIS A 24 6.88 -17.05 -17.73
CA HIS A 24 6.76 -15.61 -17.49
C HIS A 24 7.70 -14.80 -18.40
N ARG A 25 8.98 -15.18 -18.51
CA ARG A 25 9.94 -14.52 -19.40
C ARG A 25 9.59 -14.68 -20.87
N LYS A 26 9.07 -15.84 -21.28
CA LYS A 26 8.62 -16.10 -22.65
C LYS A 26 7.51 -15.16 -23.05
N ASN A 27 6.52 -14.95 -22.18
CA ASN A 27 5.42 -14.01 -22.44
C ASN A 27 5.93 -12.56 -22.55
N SER A 28 6.88 -12.16 -21.70
CA SER A 28 7.49 -10.82 -21.75
C SER A 28 8.33 -10.58 -23.02
N ARG A 29 9.26 -11.48 -23.36
CA ARG A 29 10.16 -11.32 -24.52
C ARG A 29 9.47 -11.58 -25.87
N ARG A 30 8.39 -12.37 -25.93
CA ARG A 30 7.58 -12.51 -27.15
C ARG A 30 7.00 -11.16 -27.58
N THR A 31 6.60 -10.32 -26.64
CA THR A 31 6.10 -8.95 -26.90
C THR A 31 7.20 -8.05 -27.48
N GLN A 32 8.44 -8.16 -26.97
CA GLN A 32 9.59 -7.41 -27.50
C GLN A 32 10.07 -7.93 -28.87
N TYR A 33 10.05 -9.25 -29.09
CA TYR A 33 10.45 -9.90 -30.34
C TYR A 33 9.47 -9.62 -31.49
N ILE A 34 8.17 -9.51 -31.22
CA ILE A 34 7.17 -9.08 -32.21
C ILE A 34 7.51 -7.68 -32.77
N ASN A 35 8.11 -6.81 -31.96
CA ASN A 35 8.47 -5.44 -32.34
C ASN A 35 9.84 -5.34 -33.04
N SER A 36 10.73 -6.33 -32.90
CA SER A 36 12.09 -6.31 -33.45
C SER A 36 12.29 -7.30 -34.60
N LYS A 37 11.58 -7.09 -35.72
CA LYS A 37 11.82 -7.89 -36.93
C LYS A 37 13.17 -7.55 -37.57
N ARG A 38 14.13 -8.49 -37.50
CA ARG A 38 15.05 -8.87 -38.60
C ARG A 38 15.96 -10.01 -38.13
N VAL A 39 15.53 -11.27 -38.35
CA VAL A 39 16.41 -12.44 -38.17
C VAL A 39 16.30 -13.34 -39.40
N LYS A 40 17.45 -13.58 -40.06
CA LYS A 40 17.56 -14.28 -41.35
C LYS A 40 17.33 -15.80 -41.25
N ASN A 41 17.54 -16.42 -40.09
CA ASN A 41 17.31 -17.86 -39.90
C ASN A 41 16.47 -18.14 -38.65
N LYS A 42 15.15 -18.10 -38.82
CA LYS A 42 14.17 -18.05 -37.72
C LYS A 42 14.18 -19.28 -36.81
N LYS A 43 14.48 -20.47 -37.34
CA LYS A 43 14.37 -21.74 -36.59
C LYS A 43 15.52 -21.92 -35.58
N LEU A 44 16.76 -21.74 -36.04
CA LEU A 44 17.95 -21.87 -35.19
C LEU A 44 18.01 -20.75 -34.13
N ALA A 45 17.69 -19.52 -34.53
CA ALA A 45 17.63 -18.38 -33.61
C ALA A 45 16.58 -18.58 -32.51
N ASN A 46 15.42 -19.17 -32.82
CA ASN A 46 14.40 -19.47 -31.81
C ASN A 46 14.88 -20.54 -30.81
N ILE A 47 15.57 -21.59 -31.26
CA ILE A 47 16.09 -22.65 -30.37
C ILE A 47 17.16 -22.08 -29.43
N VAL A 48 18.11 -21.31 -29.97
CA VAL A 48 19.16 -20.65 -29.18
C VAL A 48 18.54 -19.68 -28.17
N LEU A 49 17.56 -18.88 -28.60
CA LEU A 49 16.83 -17.97 -27.70
C LEU A 49 16.12 -18.74 -26.57
N HIS A 50 15.45 -19.85 -26.87
CA HIS A 50 14.83 -20.69 -25.86
C HIS A 50 15.84 -21.28 -24.87
N GLY A 51 17.01 -21.73 -25.35
CA GLY A 51 18.10 -22.19 -24.51
C GLY A 51 18.63 -21.10 -23.56
N HIS A 52 18.87 -19.90 -24.07
CA HIS A 52 19.26 -18.74 -23.23
C HIS A 52 18.18 -18.38 -22.21
N MET A 53 16.91 -18.36 -22.62
CA MET A 53 15.81 -18.06 -21.71
C MET A 53 15.68 -19.11 -20.60
N LEU A 54 15.84 -20.39 -20.92
CA LEU A 54 15.83 -21.47 -19.94
C LEU A 54 16.98 -21.29 -18.94
N LYS A 55 18.21 -21.09 -19.44
CA LYS A 55 19.40 -20.83 -18.62
C LYS A 55 19.18 -19.63 -17.69
N ASP A 56 18.70 -18.51 -18.22
CA ASP A 56 18.46 -17.30 -17.44
C ASP A 56 17.37 -17.51 -16.37
N SER A 57 16.34 -18.31 -16.67
CA SER A 57 15.23 -18.59 -15.76
C SER A 57 15.71 -19.42 -14.57
N PHE A 58 16.33 -20.57 -14.83
CA PHE A 58 16.87 -21.44 -13.77
C PHE A 58 18.00 -20.75 -12.99
N GLY A 59 18.83 -19.94 -13.66
CA GLY A 59 19.82 -19.10 -12.98
C GLY A 59 19.16 -18.12 -12.00
N SER A 60 18.08 -17.45 -12.40
CA SER A 60 17.37 -16.53 -11.49
C SER A 60 16.67 -17.22 -10.32
N VAL A 61 16.13 -18.43 -10.54
CA VAL A 61 15.54 -19.28 -9.49
C VAL A 61 16.59 -19.66 -8.45
N LEU A 62 17.80 -20.02 -8.89
CA LEU A 62 18.91 -20.32 -7.99
C LEU A 62 19.37 -19.08 -7.19
N VAL A 63 19.47 -17.91 -7.84
CA VAL A 63 19.81 -16.65 -7.17
C VAL A 63 18.75 -16.29 -6.12
N ASN A 64 17.47 -16.45 -6.43
CA ASN A 64 16.38 -16.20 -5.48
C ASN A 64 16.45 -17.13 -4.26
N PHE A 65 16.78 -18.41 -4.48
CA PHE A 65 16.99 -19.36 -3.39
C PHE A 65 18.10 -18.92 -2.43
N PHE A 66 19.27 -18.53 -2.95
CA PHE A 66 20.36 -18.02 -2.09
C PHE A 66 19.98 -16.71 -1.38
N ARG A 67 19.22 -15.83 -2.04
CA ARG A 67 18.65 -14.63 -1.39
C ARG A 67 17.71 -15.03 -0.24
N LYS A 68 16.83 -16.01 -0.44
CA LYS A 68 15.95 -16.53 0.62
C LYS A 68 16.73 -17.11 1.80
N LEU A 69 17.77 -17.90 1.56
CA LEU A 69 18.63 -18.42 2.63
C LEU A 69 19.26 -17.29 3.45
N LYS A 70 19.76 -16.23 2.78
CA LYS A 70 20.30 -15.06 3.46
C LYS A 70 19.25 -14.33 4.30
N ILE A 71 18.02 -14.20 3.78
CA ILE A 71 16.90 -13.60 4.49
C ILE A 71 16.53 -14.42 5.73
N ILE A 72 16.39 -15.74 5.60
CA ILE A 72 16.08 -16.66 6.72
C ILE A 72 17.17 -16.57 7.79
N ASN A 73 18.44 -16.56 7.39
CA ASN A 73 19.54 -16.39 8.33
C ASN A 73 19.45 -15.04 9.07
N ASN A 74 19.12 -13.95 8.37
CA ASN A 74 18.96 -12.64 9.01
C ASN A 74 17.74 -12.56 9.93
N VAL A 75 16.64 -13.24 9.60
CA VAL A 75 15.49 -13.40 10.51
C VAL A 75 15.94 -14.13 11.78
N PHE A 76 16.69 -15.22 11.64
CA PHE A 76 17.19 -16.00 12.77
C PHE A 76 18.16 -15.20 13.64
N VAL A 77 19.15 -14.53 13.04
CA VAL A 77 20.08 -13.64 13.74
C VAL A 77 19.31 -12.55 14.48
N ARG A 78 18.38 -11.87 13.80
CA ARG A 78 17.53 -10.85 14.42
C ARG A 78 16.74 -11.42 15.60
N TYR A 79 16.18 -12.61 15.46
CA TYR A 79 15.38 -13.24 16.53
C TYR A 79 16.23 -13.52 17.79
N ILE A 80 17.47 -14.01 17.61
CA ILE A 80 18.39 -14.30 18.72
C ILE A 80 18.97 -13.02 19.32
N SER A 81 19.36 -12.05 18.48
CA SER A 81 19.99 -10.81 18.92
C SER A 81 18.99 -9.76 19.39
N TYR A 82 17.68 -10.03 19.32
CA TYR A 82 16.67 -9.06 19.70
C TYR A 82 16.60 -8.92 21.21
N ASN A 83 17.03 -7.76 21.69
CA ASN A 83 16.89 -7.35 23.07
C ASN A 83 16.04 -6.07 23.12
N GLU A 84 14.76 -6.23 23.49
CA GLU A 84 13.82 -5.11 23.55
C GLU A 84 14.24 -4.06 24.58
N SER A 85 14.69 -4.51 25.76
CA SER A 85 15.16 -3.61 26.82
C SER A 85 16.37 -2.82 26.38
N GLU A 86 17.31 -3.41 25.64
CA GLU A 86 18.50 -2.69 25.14
C GLU A 86 18.15 -1.72 24.01
N LEU A 87 17.22 -2.06 23.12
CA LEU A 87 16.76 -1.12 22.09
C LEU A 87 16.02 0.07 22.70
N VAL A 88 15.17 -0.16 23.70
CA VAL A 88 14.48 0.91 24.43
C VAL A 88 15.48 1.72 25.26
N GLN A 89 16.43 1.05 25.94
CA GLN A 89 17.44 1.66 26.78
C GLN A 89 18.41 2.51 25.98
N ASN A 90 18.96 2.01 24.86
CA ASN A 90 19.83 2.79 23.97
C ASN A 90 19.11 4.04 23.41
N ASN A 91 17.84 3.89 23.02
CA ASN A 91 17.04 5.05 22.59
C ASN A 91 16.77 6.03 23.74
N SER A 92 16.66 5.55 24.99
CA SER A 92 16.39 6.38 26.18
C SER A 92 17.64 6.98 26.85
N GLU A 93 18.79 6.31 26.76
CA GLU A 93 20.06 6.75 27.36
C GLU A 93 20.73 7.81 26.50
N GLU A 94 20.64 7.70 25.17
CA GLU A 94 21.05 8.80 24.29
C GLU A 94 20.16 10.03 24.52
N THR A 95 18.85 9.88 24.73
CA THR A 95 17.99 11.04 25.08
C THR A 95 18.26 11.60 26.48
N LYS A 96 18.70 10.78 27.45
CA LYS A 96 19.00 11.21 28.82
C LYS A 96 20.39 11.83 28.99
N LYS A 97 21.36 11.51 28.13
CA LYS A 97 22.67 12.19 28.13
C LYS A 97 22.56 13.69 27.85
N ASP A 98 21.40 14.13 27.34
CA ASP A 98 21.06 15.51 27.04
C ASP A 98 20.33 16.24 28.19
N ASP A 99 20.17 15.62 29.38
CA ASP A 99 19.44 16.19 30.52
C ASP A 99 20.34 16.52 31.74
N ILE A 100 20.79 17.79 31.87
CA ILE A 100 20.95 18.52 33.15
C ILE A 100 20.68 20.02 32.89
N PRO A 101 19.78 20.69 33.66
CA PRO A 101 19.29 22.02 33.31
C PRO A 101 20.24 23.16 33.73
N LYS A 102 20.43 24.14 32.84
CA LYS A 102 20.64 25.56 33.16
C LYS A 102 19.88 26.41 32.15
N GLU A 103 18.95 27.20 32.67
CA GLU A 103 18.16 28.30 32.06
C GLU A 103 17.80 28.20 30.57
N LYS A 104 16.48 28.16 30.31
CA LYS A 104 15.87 28.27 28.98
C LYS A 104 16.28 29.59 28.33
N ASN A 105 17.09 29.51 27.27
CA ASN A 105 17.14 30.56 26.26
C ASN A 105 16.21 30.12 25.12
N ASP A 106 15.03 30.74 25.04
CA ASP A 106 13.95 30.42 24.09
C ASP A 106 14.26 30.81 22.62
N GLU A 107 15.51 31.05 22.26
CA GLU A 107 15.84 31.72 20.98
C GLU A 107 15.72 30.84 19.72
N ASN A 108 15.49 29.52 19.82
CA ASN A 108 15.40 28.64 18.63
C ASN A 108 14.40 27.46 18.76
N VAL A 109 13.17 27.74 19.22
CA VAL A 109 12.11 26.71 19.24
C VAL A 109 11.48 26.56 17.86
N LYS A 110 11.48 25.34 17.32
CA LYS A 110 10.78 24.98 16.06
C LYS A 110 9.70 23.96 16.35
N ILE A 111 8.52 24.14 15.75
CA ILE A 111 7.38 23.24 15.95
C ILE A 111 6.92 22.74 14.58
N LYS A 112 6.78 21.42 14.44
CA LYS A 112 6.30 20.77 13.21
C LYS A 112 5.11 19.87 13.54
N THR A 113 4.07 19.88 12.69
CA THR A 113 2.88 19.04 12.87
C THR A 113 3.06 17.70 12.17
N ILE A 114 2.78 16.62 12.89
CA ILE A 114 2.90 15.24 12.42
C ILE A 114 1.52 14.59 12.40
N TYR A 115 1.12 14.11 11.22
CA TYR A 115 0.00 13.18 11.04
C TYR A 115 0.56 11.77 10.95
N PHE A 116 0.43 11.00 12.02
CA PHE A 116 0.85 9.61 12.05
C PHE A 116 -0.28 8.68 11.65
N ILE A 117 -0.05 7.90 10.60
CA ILE A 117 -0.98 6.93 10.04
C ILE A 117 -0.44 5.52 10.27
N ARG A 118 -1.17 4.70 11.03
CA ARG A 118 -0.80 3.30 11.23
C ARG A 118 -1.07 2.52 9.93
N HIS A 119 -0.14 1.66 9.54
CA HIS A 119 -0.39 0.72 8.43
C HIS A 119 -1.65 -0.15 8.64
N ALA A 120 -2.21 -0.65 7.54
CA ALA A 120 -3.30 -1.62 7.57
C ALA A 120 -2.82 -3.05 7.90
N GLU A 121 -3.75 -3.97 8.12
CA GLU A 121 -3.44 -5.35 8.52
C GLU A 121 -2.57 -6.10 7.48
N SER A 122 -1.49 -6.74 7.94
CA SER A 122 -0.67 -7.65 7.12
C SER A 122 -1.18 -9.09 7.18
N VAL A 123 -0.76 -9.93 6.22
CA VAL A 123 -1.04 -11.37 6.25
C VAL A 123 -0.54 -11.99 7.55
N TRP A 124 0.69 -11.65 7.97
CA TRP A 124 1.25 -12.06 9.26
C TRP A 124 0.35 -11.68 10.45
N ASN A 125 -0.07 -10.42 10.52
CA ASN A 125 -0.91 -9.94 11.61
C ASN A 125 -2.31 -10.60 11.61
N SER A 126 -2.86 -10.89 10.43
CA SER A 126 -4.16 -11.56 10.31
C SER A 126 -4.17 -13.00 10.85
N VAL A 127 -2.99 -13.64 10.90
CA VAL A 127 -2.80 -14.98 11.46
C VAL A 127 -2.45 -14.90 12.94
N ILE A 128 -1.45 -14.07 13.31
CA ILE A 128 -0.85 -14.08 14.65
C ILE A 128 -1.65 -13.30 15.70
N ASN A 129 -2.37 -12.23 15.34
CA ASN A 129 -3.09 -11.41 16.33
C ASN A 129 -4.49 -11.96 16.69
N LYS A 130 -4.88 -13.12 16.15
CA LYS A 130 -6.11 -13.82 16.56
C LYS A 130 -5.89 -14.51 17.90
N LYS A 131 -6.97 -14.71 18.66
CA LYS A 131 -6.93 -15.54 19.87
C LYS A 131 -6.39 -16.93 19.51
N ILE A 132 -5.51 -17.47 20.36
CA ILE A 132 -4.93 -18.81 20.18
C ILE A 132 -6.09 -19.79 20.02
N SER A 133 -6.19 -20.38 18.83
CA SER A 133 -7.26 -21.28 18.42
C SER A 133 -6.68 -22.35 17.50
N THR A 134 -7.38 -23.48 17.37
CA THR A 134 -7.02 -24.53 16.38
C THR A 134 -6.94 -23.94 14.97
N GLN A 135 -7.84 -23.02 14.63
CA GLN A 135 -7.81 -22.31 13.35
C GLN A 135 -6.53 -21.51 13.16
N MET A 136 -6.05 -20.78 14.18
CA MET A 136 -4.78 -20.05 14.09
C MET A 136 -3.60 -20.99 13.79
N ILE A 137 -3.54 -22.18 14.43
CA ILE A 137 -2.46 -23.15 14.21
C ILE A 137 -2.52 -23.69 12.78
N VAL A 138 -3.73 -24.00 12.28
CA VAL A 138 -3.94 -24.42 10.89
C VAL A 138 -3.52 -23.33 9.92
N ASP A 139 -3.96 -22.08 10.14
CA ASP A 139 -3.62 -20.92 9.31
C ASP A 139 -2.10 -20.68 9.29
N LEU A 140 -1.42 -20.82 10.43
CA LEU A 140 0.03 -20.72 10.53
C LEU A 140 0.75 -21.87 9.80
N GLY A 141 0.25 -23.11 9.95
CA GLY A 141 0.78 -24.27 9.23
C GLY A 141 0.65 -24.11 7.72
N LEU A 142 -0.51 -23.63 7.25
CA LEU A 142 -0.73 -23.28 5.84
C LEU A 142 0.22 -22.18 5.39
N LEU A 143 0.38 -21.09 6.17
CA LEU A 143 1.31 -20.01 5.84
C LEU A 143 2.75 -20.53 5.65
N LEU A 144 3.21 -21.46 6.51
CA LEU A 144 4.54 -22.09 6.38
C LEU A 144 4.65 -22.99 5.14
N ILE A 145 3.61 -23.76 4.83
CA ILE A 145 3.56 -24.58 3.60
C ILE A 145 3.61 -23.70 2.36
N TYR A 146 2.84 -22.60 2.34
CA TYR A 146 2.87 -21.64 1.24
C TYR A 146 4.27 -21.00 1.10
N GLU A 147 4.91 -20.61 2.22
CA GLU A 147 6.26 -20.06 2.18
C GLU A 147 7.30 -21.07 1.64
N LEU A 148 7.13 -22.37 1.95
CA LEU A 148 7.93 -23.46 1.38
C LEU A 148 7.73 -23.61 -0.13
N CYS A 149 6.49 -23.50 -0.62
CA CYS A 149 6.22 -23.46 -2.07
C CYS A 149 6.89 -22.27 -2.75
N LEU A 150 7.05 -21.16 -2.04
CA LEU A 150 7.72 -19.95 -2.53
C LEU A 150 9.24 -20.00 -2.37
N LEU A 151 9.87 -21.10 -1.95
CA LEU A 151 11.30 -21.16 -1.59
C LEU A 151 12.26 -20.61 -2.66
N PHE A 152 11.91 -20.77 -3.94
CA PHE A 152 12.70 -20.27 -5.07
C PHE A 152 12.13 -19.01 -5.75
N ASP A 153 11.03 -18.47 -5.23
CA ASP A 153 10.45 -17.21 -5.68
C ASP A 153 11.08 -16.05 -4.89
N LYS A 154 11.04 -14.84 -5.46
CA LYS A 154 11.31 -13.59 -4.74
C LYS A 154 10.20 -13.24 -3.74
N LYS A 155 8.99 -13.77 -3.94
CA LYS A 155 7.81 -13.54 -3.11
C LYS A 155 7.94 -14.26 -1.76
N THR A 156 7.33 -13.64 -0.75
CA THR A 156 7.20 -14.19 0.60
C THR A 156 5.94 -13.59 1.25
N LEU A 157 5.26 -14.41 2.04
CA LEU A 157 4.09 -14.02 2.83
C LEU A 157 4.46 -13.78 4.29
N LEU A 158 5.54 -14.40 4.77
CA LEU A 158 5.98 -14.35 6.15
C LEU A 158 6.94 -13.19 6.43
N VAL A 159 8.01 -13.05 5.64
CA VAL A 159 9.00 -11.97 5.83
C VAL A 159 8.49 -10.70 5.17
N ASP A 160 8.65 -9.55 5.85
CA ASP A 160 8.12 -8.26 5.37
C ASP A 160 6.66 -8.36 4.90
N SER A 161 5.81 -9.05 5.67
CA SER A 161 4.52 -9.56 5.19
C SER A 161 3.68 -8.50 4.45
N PRO A 162 3.09 -8.82 3.27
CA PRO A 162 2.24 -7.88 2.53
C PRO A 162 0.91 -7.65 3.25
N LEU A 163 0.09 -6.73 2.75
CA LEU A 163 -1.28 -6.53 3.26
C LEU A 163 -2.12 -7.81 3.10
N SER A 164 -2.96 -8.09 4.11
CA SER A 164 -4.04 -9.07 3.99
C SER A 164 -5.17 -8.50 3.13
N ASN A 165 -6.13 -9.32 2.72
CA ASN A 165 -7.33 -8.81 2.03
C ASN A 165 -8.09 -7.81 2.91
N ALA A 166 -8.17 -8.06 4.22
CA ALA A 166 -8.76 -7.10 5.16
C ALA A 166 -7.94 -5.81 5.27
N GLY A 167 -6.60 -5.91 5.24
CA GLY A 167 -5.72 -4.74 5.20
C GLY A 167 -5.87 -3.89 3.93
N VAL A 168 -6.07 -4.53 2.78
CA VAL A 168 -6.41 -3.82 1.54
C VAL A 168 -7.72 -3.06 1.71
N MET A 169 -8.76 -3.70 2.27
CA MET A 169 -10.05 -3.04 2.52
C MET A 169 -9.94 -1.89 3.53
N GLN A 170 -9.19 -2.05 4.62
CA GLN A 170 -8.92 -0.96 5.58
C GLN A 170 -8.22 0.24 4.90
N SER A 171 -7.32 -0.04 3.96
CA SER A 171 -6.64 1.02 3.21
C SER A 171 -7.58 1.73 2.22
N ILE A 172 -8.52 1.01 1.61
CA ILE A 172 -9.58 1.58 0.74
C ILE A 172 -10.58 2.39 1.58
N GLU A 173 -10.93 1.93 2.77
CA GLU A 173 -11.79 2.65 3.71
C GLU A 173 -11.15 3.99 4.11
N LEU A 174 -9.84 3.99 4.37
CA LEU A 174 -9.08 5.21 4.60
C LEU A 174 -9.07 6.13 3.37
N LEU A 175 -8.86 5.61 2.16
CA LEU A 175 -8.98 6.39 0.92
C LEU A 175 -10.36 7.05 0.80
N ASN A 176 -11.43 6.30 1.09
CA ASN A 176 -12.79 6.85 1.05
C ASN A 176 -13.00 7.95 2.08
N PHE A 177 -12.53 7.76 3.31
CA PHE A 177 -12.57 8.79 4.36
C PHE A 177 -11.86 10.06 3.88
N LEU A 178 -10.66 9.94 3.31
CA LEU A 178 -9.91 11.07 2.77
C LEU A 178 -10.60 11.73 1.56
N ASN A 179 -11.51 11.05 0.87
CA ASN A 179 -12.25 11.65 -0.24
C ASN A 179 -13.56 12.36 0.18
N GLN A 180 -14.00 12.21 1.44
CA GLN A 180 -15.25 12.82 1.91
C GLN A 180 -15.22 14.36 1.86
N GLY A 181 -14.03 14.98 1.92
CA GLY A 181 -13.85 16.44 1.80
C GLY A 181 -13.71 16.97 0.37
N GLN A 182 -13.76 16.11 -0.66
CA GLN A 182 -13.67 16.52 -2.07
C GLN A 182 -15.07 16.66 -2.69
N ASN A 183 -15.81 17.70 -2.32
CA ASN A 183 -17.01 18.12 -3.03
C ASN A 183 -16.58 18.91 -4.28
N GLY A 184 -16.47 18.26 -5.44
CA GLY A 184 -16.27 18.97 -6.72
C GLY A 184 -15.47 18.26 -7.82
N ILE A 185 -14.97 17.04 -7.61
CA ILE A 185 -14.29 16.29 -8.69
C ILE A 185 -14.99 14.93 -8.83
N ASN A 186 -15.69 14.74 -9.95
CA ASN A 186 -16.34 13.50 -10.42
C ASN A 186 -16.17 12.27 -9.51
N GLN A 187 -17.04 12.17 -8.51
CA GLN A 187 -17.01 11.13 -7.50
C GLN A 187 -17.34 9.75 -8.10
N GLU A 188 -16.40 8.82 -8.02
CA GLU A 188 -16.71 7.40 -7.83
C GLU A 188 -16.18 7.00 -6.45
N SER A 189 -17.07 6.96 -5.46
CA SER A 189 -16.81 6.34 -4.17
C SER A 189 -16.46 4.87 -4.39
N LEU A 190 -15.33 4.40 -3.86
CA LEU A 190 -15.02 2.97 -3.78
C LEU A 190 -15.91 2.35 -2.69
N ILE A 191 -17.21 2.22 -2.94
CA ILE A 191 -18.17 1.73 -1.95
C ILE A 191 -17.80 0.29 -1.56
N CYS A 192 -17.49 0.10 -0.28
CA CYS A 192 -17.25 -1.21 0.29
C CYS A 192 -18.60 -1.79 0.74
N TYR A 193 -19.17 -2.73 -0.01
CA TYR A 193 -20.32 -3.49 0.47
C TYR A 193 -19.83 -4.75 1.19
N ARG A 194 -20.13 -4.85 2.48
CA ARG A 194 -20.35 -6.14 3.14
C ARG A 194 -21.52 -6.01 4.10
N GLU A 195 -22.64 -6.67 3.81
CA GLU A 195 -23.69 -6.86 4.81
C GLU A 195 -23.11 -7.64 6.00
N PRO A 196 -23.45 -7.28 7.24
CA PRO A 196 -23.05 -8.05 8.41
C PRO A 196 -23.72 -9.42 8.35
N CYS A 197 -22.93 -10.49 8.42
CA CYS A 197 -23.45 -11.85 8.54
C CYS A 197 -24.18 -12.02 9.88
N ASN A 198 -25.47 -11.71 9.92
CA ASN A 198 -26.36 -12.15 10.99
C ASN A 198 -26.90 -13.54 10.62
N ASN A 199 -26.64 -14.49 11.51
CA ASN A 199 -27.17 -15.85 11.48
C ASN A 199 -28.70 -15.81 11.39
N THR A 200 -29.26 -16.10 10.21
CA THR A 200 -30.68 -16.42 10.05
C THR A 200 -30.89 -17.42 8.92
N LYS A 201 -31.86 -18.31 9.14
CA LYS A 201 -32.00 -19.67 8.62
C LYS A 201 -32.10 -19.80 7.09
N GLU A 202 -31.69 -20.97 6.61
CA GLU A 202 -31.36 -21.36 5.22
C GLU A 202 -32.50 -21.41 4.19
N ASP A 203 -33.75 -21.04 4.52
CA ASP A 203 -34.89 -21.37 3.66
C ASP A 203 -35.43 -20.20 2.80
N ASP A 204 -35.04 -18.94 3.05
CA ASP A 204 -35.55 -17.78 2.29
C ASP A 204 -34.69 -17.38 1.05
N LEU A 205 -33.55 -18.04 0.82
CA LEU A 205 -32.58 -17.71 -0.23
C LEU A 205 -32.96 -18.19 -1.65
N LYS A 206 -33.96 -19.06 -1.80
CA LYS A 206 -34.34 -19.60 -3.13
C LYS A 206 -35.32 -18.72 -3.91
N ASN A 207 -36.23 -18.00 -3.25
CA ASN A 207 -37.25 -17.20 -3.94
C ASN A 207 -36.78 -15.79 -4.38
N LYS A 208 -35.79 -15.21 -3.71
CA LYS A 208 -35.25 -13.88 -4.09
C LYS A 208 -34.26 -13.93 -5.25
N SER A 209 -33.49 -15.01 -5.40
CA SER A 209 -32.51 -15.15 -6.50
C SER A 209 -33.15 -15.40 -7.86
N GLN A 210 -34.32 -16.04 -7.91
CA GLN A 210 -35.08 -16.22 -9.16
C GLN A 210 -35.66 -14.90 -9.66
N LYS A 211 -36.14 -14.03 -8.76
CA LYS A 211 -36.75 -12.74 -9.13
C LYS A 211 -35.71 -11.72 -9.60
N SER A 212 -34.49 -11.74 -9.06
CA SER A 212 -33.38 -10.88 -9.52
C SER A 212 -32.77 -11.36 -10.85
N MET A 213 -32.68 -12.68 -11.07
CA MET A 213 -32.22 -13.25 -12.34
C MET A 213 -33.21 -13.01 -13.49
N GLU A 214 -34.51 -12.91 -13.22
CA GLU A 214 -35.52 -12.63 -14.26
C GLU A 214 -35.50 -11.15 -14.72
N LEU A 215 -35.20 -10.22 -13.80
CA LEU A 215 -35.01 -8.79 -14.09
C LEU A 215 -33.76 -8.53 -14.92
N ILE A 216 -32.65 -9.24 -14.65
CA ILE A 216 -31.40 -9.15 -15.41
C ILE A 216 -31.56 -9.73 -16.83
N ARG A 217 -32.37 -10.78 -16.99
CA ARG A 217 -32.63 -11.44 -18.28
C ARG A 217 -33.53 -10.64 -19.23
N LYS A 218 -34.46 -9.83 -18.71
CA LYS A 218 -35.39 -9.03 -19.53
C LYS A 218 -34.79 -7.70 -20.02
N GLY A 219 -33.74 -7.17 -19.38
CA GLY A 219 -33.16 -5.86 -19.71
C GLY A 219 -32.02 -5.84 -20.76
N SER A 220 -31.25 -6.92 -20.93
CA SER A 220 -29.93 -6.81 -21.61
C SER A 220 -29.77 -7.59 -22.93
N ILE A 221 -30.69 -8.50 -23.29
CA ILE A 221 -30.48 -9.39 -24.46
C ILE A 221 -31.02 -8.80 -25.78
N LYS A 222 -31.97 -7.85 -25.74
CA LYS A 222 -32.58 -7.29 -26.97
C LYS A 222 -31.67 -6.31 -27.71
N ASN A 223 -30.74 -5.65 -27.01
CA ASN A 223 -29.84 -4.64 -27.60
C ASN A 223 -28.49 -5.21 -28.09
N PHE A 224 -28.11 -6.42 -27.70
CA PHE A 224 -26.85 -7.04 -28.12
C PHE A 224 -26.93 -7.83 -29.43
N TYR A 225 -28.12 -8.31 -29.83
CA TYR A 225 -28.28 -9.05 -31.09
C TYR A 225 -28.26 -8.15 -32.35
N ASN A 226 -28.72 -6.89 -32.24
CA ASN A 226 -28.78 -5.97 -33.39
C ASN A 226 -27.44 -5.26 -33.69
N LYS A 227 -26.54 -5.13 -32.71
CA LYS A 227 -25.23 -4.47 -32.89
C LYS A 227 -24.17 -5.41 -33.49
N THR A 228 -24.32 -6.72 -33.29
CA THR A 228 -23.39 -7.75 -33.79
C THR A 228 -23.68 -8.13 -35.25
N ARG A 229 -24.94 -8.01 -35.72
CA ARG A 229 -25.32 -8.33 -37.12
C ARG A 229 -24.86 -7.29 -38.16
N ARG A 230 -24.53 -6.06 -37.75
CA ARG A 230 -23.99 -5.01 -38.64
C ARG A 230 -22.46 -5.03 -38.78
N ARG A 231 -21.74 -5.73 -37.90
CA ARG A 231 -20.27 -5.86 -37.97
C ARG A 231 -19.78 -7.17 -38.62
N ILE A 232 -20.66 -8.15 -38.82
CA ILE A 232 -20.33 -9.42 -39.49
C ILE A 232 -20.53 -9.38 -41.02
N LYS A 233 -21.22 -8.37 -41.58
CA LYS A 233 -21.49 -8.29 -43.03
C LYS A 233 -20.40 -7.60 -43.88
N LYS A 234 -19.15 -7.48 -43.39
CA LYS A 234 -18.06 -6.83 -44.16
C LYS A 234 -16.71 -7.56 -44.21
N LYS A 235 -16.58 -8.77 -43.68
CA LYS A 235 -15.41 -9.64 -43.91
C LYS A 235 -15.81 -11.11 -43.79
N THR A 236 -16.34 -11.65 -44.87
CA THR A 236 -16.36 -13.09 -45.21
C THR A 236 -16.93 -13.18 -46.62
N ASP A 237 -16.07 -12.91 -47.61
CA ASP A 237 -16.08 -13.69 -48.83
C ASP A 237 -14.69 -14.31 -48.94
N ASN A 238 -14.70 -15.60 -49.24
CA ASN A 238 -13.60 -16.52 -49.52
C ASN A 238 -13.14 -17.44 -48.36
N ASP A 239 -13.59 -18.68 -48.52
CA ASP A 239 -12.91 -19.95 -48.26
C ASP A 239 -13.18 -20.69 -46.92
N ILE A 240 -14.34 -21.37 -46.90
CA ILE A 240 -14.52 -22.85 -46.82
C ILE A 240 -13.17 -23.60 -46.58
N SER A 241 -12.92 -24.46 -45.57
CA SER A 241 -13.73 -25.49 -44.90
C SER A 241 -12.94 -26.13 -43.76
N ASN A 242 -13.67 -26.89 -42.94
CA ASN A 242 -13.31 -28.07 -42.15
C ASN A 242 -13.15 -27.90 -40.64
N ASP A 243 -14.24 -28.34 -40.00
CA ASP A 243 -14.44 -28.72 -38.62
C ASP A 243 -13.39 -29.68 -38.07
N LYS A 244 -13.11 -29.51 -36.78
CA LYS A 244 -13.04 -30.62 -35.80
C LYS A 244 -13.25 -30.06 -34.40
N GLU A 245 -14.39 -30.43 -33.82
CA GLU A 245 -14.71 -30.30 -32.40
C GLU A 245 -13.71 -31.09 -31.54
N GLU A 246 -13.22 -30.49 -30.45
CA GLU A 246 -12.98 -31.27 -29.23
C GLU A 246 -13.04 -30.42 -27.94
N LYS A 247 -14.09 -30.73 -27.17
CA LYS A 247 -14.23 -30.79 -25.71
C LYS A 247 -13.56 -29.71 -24.82
N LYS A 248 -14.42 -28.85 -24.27
CA LYS A 248 -14.15 -27.96 -23.13
C LYS A 248 -14.88 -28.47 -21.87
N LYS A 249 -14.12 -28.94 -20.88
CA LYS A 249 -14.48 -29.18 -19.45
C LYS A 249 -13.12 -29.40 -18.76
N ASN A 250 -12.68 -28.74 -17.70
CA ASN A 250 -13.33 -28.05 -16.60
C ASN A 250 -12.37 -26.95 -16.10
N ASP A 251 -12.90 -25.80 -15.67
CA ASP A 251 -12.28 -24.94 -14.66
C ASP A 251 -13.42 -24.07 -14.08
N ILE A 252 -14.17 -24.67 -13.16
CA ILE A 252 -15.13 -23.97 -12.31
C ILE A 252 -14.71 -24.32 -10.89
N ASN A 253 -13.90 -23.44 -10.31
CA ASN A 253 -13.81 -23.10 -8.88
C ASN A 253 -12.62 -22.14 -8.68
N GLN A 254 -12.73 -20.94 -9.25
CA GLN A 254 -12.07 -19.75 -8.75
C GLN A 254 -13.17 -18.75 -8.40
N THR A 255 -13.10 -18.28 -7.16
CA THR A 255 -14.20 -17.75 -6.34
C THR A 255 -14.74 -16.40 -6.81
N LEU A 256 -15.99 -16.11 -6.43
CA LEU A 256 -16.73 -14.84 -6.60
C LEU A 256 -15.92 -13.57 -6.25
N ASP A 257 -14.86 -13.71 -5.45
CA ASP A 257 -13.96 -12.62 -5.04
C ASP A 257 -13.11 -12.05 -6.20
N ASN A 258 -12.76 -12.88 -7.19
CA ASN A 258 -12.03 -12.43 -8.38
C ASN A 258 -12.92 -11.63 -9.34
N GLU A 259 -14.20 -11.96 -9.42
CA GLU A 259 -15.17 -11.17 -10.19
C GLU A 259 -15.49 -9.84 -9.50
N TYR A 260 -15.55 -9.81 -8.17
CA TYR A 260 -15.72 -8.58 -7.40
C TYR A 260 -14.54 -7.62 -7.58
N PHE A 261 -13.30 -8.12 -7.49
CA PHE A 261 -12.09 -7.32 -7.76
C PHE A 261 -12.01 -6.87 -9.22
N LYS A 262 -12.45 -7.69 -10.17
CA LYS A 262 -12.49 -7.32 -11.58
C LYS A 262 -13.53 -6.22 -11.83
N PHE A 263 -14.73 -6.33 -11.23
CA PHE A 263 -15.79 -5.34 -11.29
C PHE A 263 -15.37 -3.97 -10.72
N LEU A 264 -14.70 -3.96 -9.55
CA LEU A 264 -14.16 -2.74 -8.93
C LEU A 264 -13.17 -2.01 -9.85
N ILE A 265 -12.41 -2.77 -10.66
CA ILE A 265 -11.38 -2.26 -11.55
C ILE A 265 -11.92 -1.90 -12.95
N GLU A 266 -12.96 -2.58 -13.43
CA GLU A 266 -13.57 -2.32 -14.74
C GLU A 266 -14.26 -0.95 -14.75
N ASN A 267 -14.84 -0.54 -13.62
CA ASN A 267 -15.34 0.83 -13.43
C ASN A 267 -14.22 1.88 -13.44
N LEU A 268 -13.04 1.58 -12.86
CA LEU A 268 -11.88 2.48 -12.85
C LEU A 268 -11.22 2.68 -14.23
N ASN A 269 -11.46 1.81 -15.23
CA ASN A 269 -10.79 1.87 -16.54
C ASN A 269 -11.64 2.55 -17.64
N ASN A 270 -12.97 2.64 -17.48
CA ASN A 270 -13.85 3.16 -18.55
C ASN A 270 -13.85 4.70 -18.71
N LYS A 271 -13.02 5.45 -17.97
CA LYS A 271 -12.93 6.92 -18.06
C LYS A 271 -11.54 7.48 -18.39
N SER A 272 -10.52 6.62 -18.58
CA SER A 272 -9.16 7.10 -18.91
C SER A 272 -8.91 7.32 -20.41
N ASP A 273 -9.85 6.90 -21.28
CA ASP A 273 -9.60 6.85 -22.73
C ASP A 273 -10.14 8.06 -23.50
N ASP A 274 -10.82 9.01 -22.84
CA ASP A 274 -11.40 10.20 -23.51
C ASP A 274 -10.62 11.51 -23.29
N ALA A 275 -9.41 11.47 -22.71
CA ALA A 275 -8.57 12.65 -22.53
C ALA A 275 -7.21 12.54 -23.26
N MET A 276 -7.23 12.21 -24.57
CA MET A 276 -6.13 12.58 -25.47
C MET A 276 -6.54 12.43 -26.94
N SER A 277 -7.04 13.53 -27.53
CA SER A 277 -7.05 13.71 -28.98
C SER A 277 -6.71 15.16 -29.28
N THR A 278 -5.42 15.48 -29.29
CA THR A 278 -4.90 16.68 -29.95
C THR A 278 -5.05 16.50 -31.47
N LYS A 279 -5.96 17.25 -32.08
CA LYS A 279 -5.91 17.57 -33.50
C LYS A 279 -5.59 19.05 -33.65
N ASN A 280 -4.45 19.32 -34.27
CA ASN A 280 -4.07 20.63 -34.78
C ASN A 280 -5.01 21.03 -35.92
N SER A 281 -5.50 22.27 -35.89
CA SER A 281 -5.74 23.08 -37.08
C SER A 281 -5.75 24.55 -36.68
N ASP A 282 -5.01 25.33 -37.45
CA ASP A 282 -4.68 26.75 -37.25
C ASP A 282 -5.89 27.70 -37.35
N ASN A 283 -5.72 28.86 -36.71
CA ASN A 283 -6.25 30.20 -36.96
C ASN A 283 -7.61 30.37 -37.65
N GLU A 284 -8.51 31.11 -36.99
CA GLU A 284 -8.97 32.43 -37.49
C GLU A 284 -9.70 33.22 -36.39
N ASN A 285 -9.44 34.53 -36.39
CA ASN A 285 -10.09 35.56 -35.56
C ASN A 285 -11.61 35.58 -35.79
N ASN A 286 -12.38 35.89 -34.74
CA ASN A 286 -13.33 36.99 -34.77
C ASN A 286 -13.83 37.33 -33.36
N ASN A 287 -13.91 38.64 -33.12
CA ASN A 287 -14.52 39.27 -31.96
C ASN A 287 -16.00 38.89 -31.86
N ASP A 288 -16.50 38.72 -30.64
CA ASP A 288 -17.79 39.30 -30.24
C ASP A 288 -17.87 39.37 -28.71
N GLU A 289 -18.03 40.61 -28.24
CA GLU A 289 -18.41 40.95 -26.88
C GLU A 289 -19.81 40.42 -26.59
N ASN A 290 -20.02 39.80 -25.43
CA ASN A 290 -21.22 39.99 -24.63
C ASN A 290 -20.97 39.42 -23.23
N GLY A 291 -21.22 40.27 -22.24
CA GLY A 291 -21.02 39.96 -20.83
C GLY A 291 -22.05 38.98 -20.30
N ASP A 292 -21.61 38.14 -19.38
CA ASP A 292 -22.42 37.70 -18.27
C ASP A 292 -21.52 37.63 -17.02
N SER A 293 -22.06 38.20 -15.96
CA SER A 293 -21.42 38.40 -14.66
C SER A 293 -21.37 37.08 -13.89
N ASP A 294 -20.26 36.36 -13.98
CA ASP A 294 -19.95 35.29 -13.04
C ASP A 294 -19.11 35.83 -11.89
N MET A 295 -19.73 35.86 -10.72
CA MET A 295 -19.17 36.18 -9.42
C MET A 295 -18.01 35.23 -9.10
N TYR A 296 -16.80 35.63 -9.50
CA TYR A 296 -15.58 35.04 -8.97
C TYR A 296 -15.49 35.41 -7.50
N THR A 297 -15.75 34.43 -6.62
CA THR A 297 -15.29 34.51 -5.24
C THR A 297 -13.78 34.52 -5.28
N GLU A 298 -13.19 35.71 -5.27
CA GLU A 298 -11.78 35.93 -5.00
C GLU A 298 -11.46 35.23 -3.68
N ILE A 299 -10.74 34.11 -3.76
CA ILE A 299 -10.06 33.55 -2.60
C ILE A 299 -8.99 34.58 -2.28
N SER A 300 -9.23 35.40 -1.25
CA SER A 300 -8.20 36.29 -0.72
C SER A 300 -6.99 35.43 -0.36
N ASN A 301 -5.86 35.71 -0.99
CA ASN A 301 -4.55 35.18 -0.61
C ASN A 301 -4.10 35.83 0.70
N ASP A 302 -4.86 35.64 1.77
CA ASP A 302 -4.34 35.81 3.11
C ASP A 302 -3.42 34.61 3.35
N GLU A 303 -2.13 34.79 3.07
CA GLU A 303 -1.05 33.91 3.50
C GLU A 303 -1.08 33.88 5.04
N LYS A 304 -1.99 33.07 5.62
CA LYS A 304 -1.91 32.80 7.06
C LYS A 304 -0.60 32.07 7.29
N GLU A 305 0.26 32.74 8.04
CA GLU A 305 1.44 32.17 8.68
C GLU A 305 1.06 30.85 9.37
N TYR A 306 1.91 29.84 9.23
CA TYR A 306 1.68 28.52 9.82
C TYR A 306 1.65 28.65 11.36
N ASP A 307 0.49 28.38 11.95
CA ASP A 307 0.32 28.30 13.40
C ASP A 307 0.04 26.82 13.78
N PRO A 308 1.01 26.14 14.44
CA PRO A 308 0.86 24.76 14.87
C PRO A 308 -0.39 24.52 15.74
N ASP A 309 -0.79 25.48 16.58
CA ASP A 309 -1.93 25.30 17.49
C ASP A 309 -3.26 25.51 16.74
N GLU A 310 -3.31 26.39 15.73
CA GLU A 310 -4.46 26.50 14.81
C GLU A 310 -4.66 25.17 14.05
N ILE A 311 -3.57 24.59 13.52
CA ILE A 311 -3.64 23.33 12.75
C ILE A 311 -4.28 22.20 13.55
N ILE A 312 -3.91 22.02 14.82
CA ILE A 312 -4.46 20.95 15.66
C ILE A 312 -5.97 21.09 15.87
N ASN A 313 -6.46 22.32 15.94
CA ASN A 313 -7.85 22.64 16.26
C ASN A 313 -8.76 22.75 15.02
N LEU A 314 -8.22 22.50 13.82
CA LEU A 314 -8.98 22.50 12.57
C LEU A 314 -10.13 21.50 12.55
N SER A 315 -11.07 21.70 11.62
CA SER A 315 -12.14 20.73 11.40
C SER A 315 -11.58 19.43 10.79
N ILE A 316 -12.32 18.31 10.91
CA ILE A 316 -11.95 17.04 10.26
C ILE A 316 -11.81 17.23 8.74
N GLU A 317 -12.67 18.06 8.14
CA GLU A 317 -12.62 18.35 6.70
C GLU A 317 -11.33 19.08 6.32
N ASP A 318 -10.87 20.02 7.13
CA ASP A 318 -9.62 20.75 6.88
C ASP A 318 -8.39 19.86 7.07
N HIS A 319 -8.39 18.97 8.07
CA HIS A 319 -7.35 17.94 8.19
C HIS A 319 -7.31 17.04 6.95
N ILE A 320 -8.46 16.64 6.41
CA ILE A 320 -8.53 15.88 5.15
C ILE A 320 -7.93 16.69 3.99
N LYS A 321 -8.23 17.99 3.90
CA LYS A 321 -7.68 18.88 2.87
C LYS A 321 -6.15 18.96 2.96
N ILE A 322 -5.58 19.05 4.16
CA ILE A 322 -4.13 19.03 4.41
C ILE A 322 -3.52 17.70 3.95
N ILE A 323 -4.10 16.56 4.37
CA ILE A 323 -3.58 15.24 4.02
C ILE A 323 -3.62 14.99 2.50
N ASN A 324 -4.62 15.53 1.80
CA ASN A 324 -4.71 15.45 0.34
C ASN A 324 -3.89 16.50 -0.42
N ASN A 325 -3.21 17.41 0.29
CA ASN A 325 -2.51 18.56 -0.30
C ASN A 325 -3.43 19.44 -1.16
N THR A 326 -4.65 19.66 -0.67
CA THR A 326 -5.69 20.50 -1.29
C THR A 326 -6.03 21.72 -0.43
N SER A 327 -5.41 21.85 0.74
CA SER A 327 -5.44 23.07 1.56
C SER A 327 -4.33 24.04 1.14
N LYS A 328 -4.34 25.24 1.73
CA LYS A 328 -3.23 26.19 1.64
C LYS A 328 -1.92 25.71 2.29
N TYR A 329 -2.01 24.74 3.21
CA TYR A 329 -0.83 24.17 3.86
C TYR A 329 -0.28 23.01 3.04
N GLU A 330 0.99 23.10 2.65
CA GLU A 330 1.71 22.01 2.01
C GLU A 330 2.15 20.96 3.05
N SER A 331 2.22 19.70 2.64
CA SER A 331 2.67 18.61 3.51
C SER A 331 3.58 17.61 2.80
N SER A 332 4.55 17.06 3.54
CA SER A 332 5.48 16.05 3.05
C SER A 332 5.09 14.64 3.48
N ILE A 333 5.30 13.63 2.61
CA ILE A 333 4.93 12.23 2.91
C ILE A 333 6.17 11.40 3.27
N LEU A 334 6.16 10.83 4.48
CA LEU A 334 7.17 9.89 4.97
C LEU A 334 6.55 8.50 5.16
N CYS A 335 7.32 7.45 4.92
CA CYS A 335 6.83 6.08 5.07
C CYS A 335 7.96 5.11 5.45
N SER A 336 7.64 4.10 6.27
CA SER A 336 8.55 2.97 6.50
C SER A 336 8.82 2.19 5.21
N ASP A 337 9.97 1.53 5.13
CA ASP A 337 10.36 0.65 4.01
C ASP A 337 9.71 -0.76 4.06
N LEU A 338 8.86 -1.03 5.05
CA LEU A 338 8.09 -2.28 5.14
C LEU A 338 6.90 -2.29 4.15
N ARG A 339 6.70 -3.41 3.46
CA ARG A 339 5.73 -3.56 2.36
C ARG A 339 4.30 -3.22 2.77
N ARG A 340 3.87 -3.59 3.97
CA ARG A 340 2.52 -3.27 4.47
C ARG A 340 2.29 -1.76 4.58
N THR A 341 3.31 -1.02 5.00
CA THR A 341 3.26 0.42 5.20
C THR A 341 3.27 1.14 3.85
N ILE A 342 4.19 0.76 2.96
CA ILE A 342 4.23 1.25 1.58
C ILE A 342 2.88 1.01 0.88
N SER A 343 2.33 -0.20 0.98
CA SER A 343 1.06 -0.52 0.33
C SER A 343 -0.10 0.31 0.90
N THR A 344 -0.14 0.49 2.23
CA THR A 344 -1.17 1.31 2.87
C THR A 344 -1.10 2.75 2.38
N CYS A 345 0.11 3.33 2.34
CA CYS A 345 0.36 4.68 1.84
C CYS A 345 -0.14 4.86 0.40
N PHE A 346 0.28 3.97 -0.51
CA PHE A 346 -0.10 4.07 -1.92
C PHE A 346 -1.59 3.81 -2.21
N ILE A 347 -2.26 2.97 -1.40
CA ILE A 347 -3.72 2.76 -1.53
C ILE A 347 -4.46 4.00 -0.99
N SER A 348 -4.15 4.42 0.23
CA SER A 348 -4.89 5.47 0.92
C SER A 348 -4.72 6.86 0.29
N LEU A 349 -3.53 7.17 -0.21
CA LEU A 349 -3.23 8.43 -0.89
C LEU A 349 -3.23 8.30 -2.41
N TYR A 350 -3.94 7.30 -2.96
CA TYR A 350 -3.93 7.02 -4.41
C TYR A 350 -4.23 8.27 -5.26
N ASN A 351 -5.26 9.04 -4.88
CA ASN A 351 -5.66 10.24 -5.59
C ASN A 351 -4.55 11.29 -5.56
N ARG A 352 -4.03 11.62 -4.37
CA ARG A 352 -2.92 12.56 -4.16
C ARG A 352 -1.68 12.16 -4.96
N ILE A 353 -1.20 10.92 -4.82
CA ILE A 353 0.03 10.45 -5.47
C ILE A 353 -0.08 10.45 -7.01
N ASN A 354 -1.29 10.24 -7.54
CA ASN A 354 -1.53 10.18 -8.97
C ASN A 354 -1.70 11.55 -9.62
N THR A 355 -2.14 12.57 -8.88
CA THR A 355 -2.34 13.94 -9.39
C THR A 355 -1.18 14.88 -9.05
N SER A 356 -0.54 14.69 -7.91
CA SER A 356 0.52 15.57 -7.42
C SER A 356 1.91 15.16 -7.93
N LYS A 357 2.84 16.12 -7.90
CA LYS A 357 4.27 15.84 -8.09
C LYS A 357 4.94 15.26 -6.85
N ASP A 358 4.19 15.01 -5.78
CA ASP A 358 4.74 14.61 -4.48
C ASP A 358 5.62 13.38 -4.61
N ASN A 359 6.71 13.43 -3.86
CA ASN A 359 7.62 12.33 -3.66
C ASN A 359 7.37 11.74 -2.26
N ILE A 360 7.56 10.44 -2.13
CA ILE A 360 7.43 9.73 -0.86
C ILE A 360 8.83 9.39 -0.39
N SER A 361 9.22 9.96 0.75
CA SER A 361 10.49 9.65 1.41
C SER A 361 10.34 8.38 2.24
N ILE A 362 11.10 7.35 1.88
CA ILE A 362 11.14 6.07 2.57
C ILE A 362 12.29 6.06 3.57
N LEU A 363 11.96 5.93 4.86
CA LEU A 363 12.92 5.95 5.97
C LEU A 363 12.97 4.57 6.65
N ASN A 364 14.16 3.97 6.74
CA ASN A 364 14.38 2.74 7.51
C ASN A 364 14.29 2.97 9.03
N SER A 365 14.41 4.22 9.47
CA SER A 365 14.23 4.66 10.85
C SER A 365 12.77 4.55 11.33
N LEU A 366 11.80 4.50 10.41
CA LEU A 366 10.37 4.29 10.71
C LEU A 366 9.96 2.81 10.81
N GLN A 367 10.89 1.86 10.66
CA GLN A 367 10.59 0.43 10.76
C GLN A 367 10.05 0.01 12.13
N GLU A 368 9.14 -0.97 12.12
CA GLU A 368 8.62 -1.55 13.35
C GLU A 368 9.73 -2.12 14.25
N ILE A 369 9.59 -1.85 15.55
CA ILE A 369 10.50 -2.36 16.59
C ILE A 369 9.92 -3.69 17.08
N SER A 370 10.37 -4.79 16.47
CA SER A 370 9.95 -6.15 16.83
C SER A 370 10.93 -7.21 16.31
N ARG A 371 10.97 -8.36 16.99
CA ARG A 371 11.66 -9.59 16.57
C ARG A 371 10.96 -10.37 15.46
N ASN A 372 9.72 -10.02 15.15
CA ASN A 372 8.91 -10.77 14.20
C ASN A 372 9.54 -10.74 12.80
N PRO A 373 9.41 -11.85 12.03
CA PRO A 373 9.97 -11.93 10.68
C PRO A 373 9.36 -10.91 9.72
N ASP A 374 8.11 -10.50 9.96
CA ASP A 374 7.42 -9.49 9.16
C ASP A 374 8.00 -8.07 9.32
N CYS A 375 8.96 -7.87 10.23
CA CYS A 375 9.63 -6.60 10.49
C CYS A 375 11.02 -6.49 9.84
N LEU A 376 11.45 -7.50 9.08
CA LEU A 376 12.67 -7.45 8.27
C LEU A 376 12.32 -7.02 6.83
N PRO A 377 12.71 -5.82 6.35
CA PRO A 377 12.36 -5.36 5.01
C PRO A 377 13.04 -6.21 3.93
N LEU A 378 12.28 -6.55 2.88
CA LEU A 378 12.82 -7.23 1.70
C LEU A 378 13.55 -6.29 0.76
N PHE A 379 13.23 -5.00 0.85
CA PHE A 379 13.65 -3.97 -0.10
C PHE A 379 15.17 -4.02 -0.38
N GLN A 380 15.98 -4.17 0.68
CA GLN A 380 17.44 -4.27 0.63
C GLN A 380 17.98 -5.56 -0.04
N TYR A 381 17.20 -6.65 -0.08
CA TYR A 381 17.65 -7.93 -0.64
C TYR A 381 17.39 -8.06 -2.16
N TYR A 382 16.56 -7.16 -2.70
CA TYR A 382 16.12 -7.19 -4.09
C TYR A 382 16.46 -5.89 -4.81
N ASP A 383 17.68 -5.39 -4.61
CA ASP A 383 18.25 -4.23 -5.31
C ASP A 383 17.41 -2.95 -5.11
N ASN A 384 16.92 -2.73 -3.89
CA ASN A 384 16.07 -1.59 -3.54
C ASN A 384 14.81 -1.50 -4.42
N LYS A 385 14.22 -2.66 -4.74
CA LYS A 385 12.97 -2.75 -5.50
C LYS A 385 11.88 -3.35 -4.64
N TYR A 386 10.70 -2.74 -4.73
CA TYR A 386 9.50 -3.25 -4.11
C TYR A 386 9.14 -4.64 -4.66
N VAL A 387 9.05 -5.64 -3.77
CA VAL A 387 8.63 -7.00 -4.09
C VAL A 387 7.10 -7.08 -4.00
N LYS A 388 6.45 -7.20 -5.16
CA LYS A 388 4.99 -7.30 -5.26
C LYS A 388 4.45 -8.53 -4.51
N PRO A 389 3.25 -8.44 -3.90
CA PRO A 389 2.59 -9.61 -3.35
C PRO A 389 2.16 -10.59 -4.45
N GLU A 390 1.77 -11.79 -4.03
CA GLU A 390 1.37 -12.86 -4.94
C GLU A 390 0.07 -12.56 -5.68
N VAL A 391 -0.91 -12.00 -4.97
CA VAL A 391 -2.16 -11.52 -5.56
C VAL A 391 -1.86 -10.26 -6.38
N GLU A 392 -1.54 -10.45 -7.67
CA GLU A 392 -1.45 -9.35 -8.63
C GLU A 392 -2.84 -8.76 -8.89
N SER A 393 -3.35 -7.94 -7.98
CA SER A 393 -4.46 -7.06 -8.31
C SER A 393 -4.01 -6.02 -9.34
N VAL A 394 -4.92 -5.54 -10.18
CA VAL A 394 -4.64 -4.47 -11.16
C VAL A 394 -4.09 -3.22 -10.47
N PHE A 395 -4.44 -3.03 -9.20
CA PHE A 395 -3.83 -2.04 -8.31
C PHE A 395 -2.30 -2.17 -8.24
N TYR A 396 -1.73 -3.34 -7.93
CA TYR A 396 -0.28 -3.53 -7.86
C TYR A 396 0.43 -3.41 -9.22
N LYS A 397 -0.30 -3.46 -10.34
CA LYS A 397 0.25 -3.13 -11.66
C LYS A 397 0.37 -1.62 -11.87
N LYS A 398 -0.64 -0.82 -11.51
CA LYS A 398 -0.60 0.65 -11.58
C LYS A 398 0.36 1.23 -10.54
N VAL A 399 0.23 0.83 -9.28
CA VAL A 399 1.11 1.26 -8.18
C VAL A 399 2.55 0.80 -8.37
N GLY A 400 2.78 -0.37 -8.97
CA GLY A 400 4.13 -0.82 -9.31
C GLY A 400 4.92 0.11 -10.24
N LYS A 401 4.24 0.94 -11.07
CA LYS A 401 4.89 1.98 -11.88
C LYS A 401 5.19 3.22 -11.04
N LEU A 402 4.23 3.65 -10.22
CA LEU A 402 4.37 4.80 -9.32
C LEU A 402 5.50 4.58 -8.30
N LEU A 403 5.59 3.40 -7.70
CA LEU A 403 6.65 3.01 -6.76
C LEU A 403 8.06 3.22 -7.32
N LYS A 404 8.27 3.06 -8.64
CA LYS A 404 9.58 3.25 -9.26
C LYS A 404 9.96 4.71 -9.46
N THR A 405 8.98 5.60 -9.52
CA THR A 405 9.17 7.01 -9.91
C THR A 405 9.01 7.96 -8.74
N LYS A 406 8.26 7.55 -7.71
CA LYS A 406 7.83 8.42 -6.60
C LYS A 406 8.57 8.18 -5.28
N ILE A 407 9.32 7.07 -5.16
CA ILE A 407 10.02 6.73 -3.91
C ILE A 407 11.43 7.32 -3.90
N HIS A 408 11.76 8.01 -2.81
CA HIS A 408 13.12 8.42 -2.46
C HIS A 408 13.58 7.69 -1.20
N LEU A 409 14.61 6.86 -1.31
CA LEU A 409 15.14 6.11 -0.17
C LEU A 409 16.11 6.99 0.61
N ARG A 410 15.90 7.08 1.93
CA ARG A 410 16.78 7.79 2.85
C ARG A 410 17.16 6.85 3.98
N ASN A 411 17.96 5.84 3.63
CA ASN A 411 18.46 4.88 4.60
C ASN A 411 19.65 5.47 5.35
N LYS A 412 19.56 5.47 6.68
CA LYS A 412 20.66 5.85 7.56
C LYS A 412 20.99 4.69 8.50
N ASN A 413 22.28 4.47 8.72
CA ASN A 413 22.75 3.50 9.70
C ASN A 413 22.97 4.26 11.00
N SER A 414 21.93 4.35 11.82
CA SER A 414 21.99 4.95 13.15
C SER A 414 21.57 3.97 14.22
N THR A 415 22.12 4.17 15.41
CA THR A 415 21.73 3.48 16.64
C THR A 415 20.34 3.93 17.08
N ASN A 416 20.00 5.21 16.92
CA ASN A 416 18.73 5.79 17.34
C ASN A 416 17.86 6.20 16.16
N LYS A 417 16.90 5.33 15.88
CA LYS A 417 15.94 5.49 14.78
C LYS A 417 14.97 6.65 15.00
N PHE A 418 14.70 7.04 16.24
CA PHE A 418 13.79 8.16 16.49
C PHE A 418 14.46 9.49 16.18
N ILE A 419 15.67 9.70 16.69
CA ILE A 419 16.46 10.90 16.42
C ILE A 419 16.74 11.05 14.92
N ASP A 420 17.07 9.96 14.23
CA ASP A 420 17.21 9.99 12.76
C ASP A 420 15.96 10.49 12.01
N THR A 421 14.79 10.08 12.49
CA THR A 421 13.51 10.51 11.90
C THR A 421 13.26 11.99 12.18
N LEU A 422 13.52 12.42 13.41
CA LEU A 422 13.33 13.80 13.85
C LEU A 422 14.34 14.74 13.17
N ASP A 423 15.60 14.37 13.09
CA ASP A 423 16.64 15.12 12.36
C ASP A 423 16.25 15.29 10.89
N TYR A 424 15.72 14.24 10.26
CA TYR A 424 15.18 14.35 8.90
C TYR A 424 14.05 15.38 8.86
N ILE A 425 13.01 15.22 9.68
CA ILE A 425 11.83 16.12 9.73
C ILE A 425 12.25 17.58 9.95
N PHE A 426 13.12 17.85 10.93
CA PHE A 426 13.56 19.20 11.27
C PHE A 426 14.63 19.78 10.34
N SER A 427 15.21 18.97 9.44
CA SER A 427 16.08 19.45 8.36
C SER A 427 15.30 19.90 7.11
N GLN A 428 14.03 19.52 6.98
CA GLN A 428 13.20 19.92 5.86
C GLN A 428 12.51 21.26 6.13
N ASN A 429 12.22 21.98 5.05
CA ASN A 429 11.52 23.27 5.11
C ASN A 429 10.02 23.11 5.40
N ASP A 430 9.41 21.99 5.02
CA ASP A 430 7.98 21.74 5.21
C ASP A 430 7.61 21.70 6.69
N ASP A 431 6.47 22.26 7.09
CA ASP A 431 6.04 22.26 8.50
C ASP A 431 5.15 21.08 8.88
N ILE A 432 4.50 20.46 7.88
CA ILE A 432 3.54 19.38 8.09
C ILE A 432 4.05 18.08 7.45
N PHE A 433 4.03 16.99 8.22
CA PHE A 433 4.47 15.66 7.76
C PHE A 433 3.36 14.61 7.93
N ILE A 434 3.08 13.87 6.86
CA ILE A 434 2.21 12.70 6.86
C ILE A 434 3.09 11.45 6.93
N ILE A 435 3.10 10.79 8.09
CA ILE A 435 4.00 9.66 8.39
C ILE A 435 3.21 8.35 8.42
N PHE A 436 3.51 7.44 7.50
CA PHE A 436 3.03 6.07 7.57
C PHE A 436 4.01 5.19 8.36
N GLY A 437 3.53 4.63 9.48
CA GLY A 437 4.37 3.89 10.42
C GLY A 437 3.65 2.75 11.13
N HIS A 438 4.19 2.37 12.29
CA HIS A 438 3.82 1.16 13.02
C HIS A 438 3.50 1.42 14.49
N SER A 439 2.74 0.52 15.10
CA SER A 439 2.23 0.72 16.46
C SER A 439 3.31 0.62 17.54
N ASN A 440 4.26 -0.32 17.45
CA ASN A 440 5.27 -0.43 18.51
C ASN A 440 6.27 0.72 18.42
N TRP A 441 6.69 1.08 17.20
CA TRP A 441 7.45 2.31 16.93
C TRP A 441 6.77 3.54 17.56
N PHE A 442 5.47 3.73 17.29
CA PHE A 442 4.71 4.86 17.81
C PHE A 442 4.64 4.86 19.34
N LYS A 443 4.33 3.72 19.95
CA LYS A 443 4.25 3.61 21.41
C LYS A 443 5.58 3.94 22.10
N ILE A 444 6.68 3.38 21.58
CA ILE A 444 8.02 3.62 22.14
C ILE A 444 8.44 5.08 21.91
N PHE A 445 8.13 5.65 20.74
CA PHE A 445 8.33 7.08 20.46
C PHE A 445 7.61 7.94 21.51
N PHE A 446 6.32 7.71 21.76
CA PHE A 446 5.58 8.46 22.77
C PHE A 446 6.08 8.21 24.20
N ASN A 447 6.57 7.01 24.52
CA ASN A 447 7.20 6.76 25.83
C ASN A 447 8.48 7.59 26.04
N ASN A 448 9.21 7.90 24.97
CA ASN A 448 10.46 8.66 25.05
C ASN A 448 10.23 10.18 24.99
N PHE A 449 9.30 10.66 24.16
CA PHE A 449 9.19 12.09 23.84
C PHE A 449 7.95 12.79 24.41
N LEU A 450 6.98 12.06 24.98
CA LEU A 450 5.87 12.67 25.72
C LEU A 450 6.14 12.54 27.22
N LYS A 451 6.06 13.63 27.99
CA LYS A 451 6.32 13.58 29.45
C LYS A 451 5.10 13.09 30.22
N THR A 452 3.93 13.68 29.98
CA THR A 452 2.68 13.30 30.65
C THR A 452 2.20 11.87 30.36
N PRO A 453 1.44 11.27 31.28
CA PRO A 453 0.67 10.06 31.01
C PRO A 453 -0.38 10.31 29.92
N HIS A 454 -0.44 9.43 28.93
CA HIS A 454 -1.44 9.53 27.85
C HIS A 454 -1.69 8.15 27.23
N ILE A 455 -2.90 7.93 26.68
CA ILE A 455 -3.30 6.66 26.05
C ILE A 455 -2.39 6.23 24.89
N SER A 456 -1.71 7.17 24.24
CA SER A 456 -0.74 6.92 23.16
C SER A 456 0.49 6.12 23.59
N LYS A 457 0.83 6.14 24.88
CA LYS A 457 1.94 5.37 25.46
C LYS A 457 1.60 3.89 25.64
N THR A 458 0.33 3.58 25.84
CA THR A 458 -0.14 2.23 26.23
C THR A 458 -0.87 1.52 25.10
N ASN A 459 -1.72 2.22 24.33
CA ASN A 459 -2.64 1.62 23.39
C ASN A 459 -2.12 1.74 21.96
N LYS A 460 -2.45 0.76 21.12
CA LYS A 460 -2.15 0.82 19.68
C LYS A 460 -3.20 1.72 19.01
N ILE A 461 -2.79 2.55 18.06
CA ILE A 461 -3.72 3.20 17.11
C ILE A 461 -4.45 2.11 16.34
N LYS A 462 -5.75 2.18 16.04
CA LYS A 462 -6.44 1.18 15.19
C LYS A 462 -5.80 1.10 13.78
N ASN A 463 -5.90 -0.05 13.11
CA ASN A 463 -5.36 -0.20 11.73
C ASN A 463 -5.90 0.91 10.81
N SER A 464 -5.01 1.53 10.03
CA SER A 464 -5.32 2.69 9.16
C SER A 464 -5.83 3.93 9.90
N GLY A 465 -5.71 4.00 11.23
CA GLY A 465 -6.07 5.19 12.01
C GLY A 465 -5.06 6.33 11.85
N ILE A 466 -5.54 7.55 12.09
CA ILE A 466 -4.79 8.81 11.96
C ILE A 466 -4.78 9.52 13.32
N VAL A 467 -3.58 9.86 13.79
CA VAL A 467 -3.37 10.71 14.97
C VAL A 467 -2.49 11.89 14.56
N VAL A 468 -2.94 13.10 14.87
CA VAL A 468 -2.16 14.33 14.67
C VAL A 468 -1.58 14.80 16.00
N PHE A 469 -0.37 15.34 15.98
CA PHE A 469 0.29 15.96 17.12
C PHE A 469 1.41 16.89 16.66
N ASN A 470 1.82 17.81 17.53
CA ASN A 470 2.93 18.72 17.29
C ASN A 470 4.21 18.17 17.96
N MET A 471 5.30 18.31 17.23
CA MET A 471 6.64 17.97 17.68
C MET A 471 7.45 19.25 17.85
N ILE A 472 8.05 19.42 19.02
CA ILE A 472 8.88 20.55 19.39
C ILE A 472 10.35 20.13 19.27
N LYS A 473 11.15 21.00 18.66
CA LYS A 473 12.61 20.98 18.73
C LYS A 473 13.09 22.27 19.40
N SER A 474 13.81 22.14 20.49
CA SER A 474 14.51 23.24 21.17
C SER A 474 16.01 22.98 21.11
N ASP A 475 16.81 23.99 20.84
CA ASP A 475 18.28 23.88 20.90
C ASP A 475 18.77 24.35 22.27
N ASN A 476 19.40 23.46 23.03
CA ASN A 476 20.04 23.80 24.29
C ASN A 476 21.55 23.60 24.13
N ASN A 477 22.30 24.70 23.95
CA ASN A 477 23.77 24.71 23.84
C ASN A 477 24.34 23.83 22.71
N GLY A 478 23.65 23.74 21.57
CA GLY A 478 24.08 22.95 20.40
C GLY A 478 23.57 21.51 20.40
N THR A 479 22.85 21.10 21.45
CA THR A 479 22.20 19.79 21.54
C THR A 479 20.70 19.94 21.31
N PRO A 480 20.14 19.28 20.28
CA PRO A 480 18.72 19.35 19.99
C PRO A 480 17.91 18.51 20.99
N HIS A 481 17.03 19.17 21.74
CA HIS A 481 16.04 18.52 22.58
C HIS A 481 14.70 18.43 21.84
N TYR A 482 14.02 17.30 22.01
CA TYR A 482 12.83 16.92 21.26
C TYR A 482 11.69 16.56 22.22
N GLU A 483 10.49 17.09 21.98
CA GLU A 483 9.33 16.83 22.84
C GLU A 483 8.02 16.84 22.05
N VAL A 484 7.10 15.93 22.38
CA VAL A 484 5.72 15.95 21.88
C VAL A 484 4.92 16.94 22.71
N GLN A 485 4.32 17.94 22.07
CA GLN A 485 3.47 18.92 22.75
C GLN A 485 2.21 18.24 23.31
N GLU A 486 2.03 18.26 24.62
CA GLU A 486 1.07 17.39 25.31
C GLU A 486 -0.39 17.62 24.88
N ASN A 487 -0.79 18.90 24.77
CA ASN A 487 -2.15 19.29 24.41
C ASN A 487 -2.44 19.21 22.90
N SER A 488 -1.47 18.79 22.09
CA SER A 488 -1.62 18.74 20.63
C SER A 488 -2.16 17.40 20.11
N ILE A 489 -2.24 16.37 20.95
CA ILE A 489 -2.51 15.00 20.49
C ILE A 489 -4.00 14.82 20.21
N ARG A 490 -4.36 14.58 18.95
CA ARG A 490 -5.76 14.41 18.52
C ARG A 490 -5.93 13.24 17.57
N SER A 491 -6.96 12.43 17.80
CA SER A 491 -7.36 11.37 16.86
C SER A 491 -8.25 11.94 15.76
N ILE A 492 -7.83 11.82 14.50
CA ILE A 492 -8.58 12.31 13.33
C ILE A 492 -9.45 11.20 12.74
N TYR A 493 -8.96 9.95 12.77
CA TYR A 493 -9.68 8.80 12.22
C TYR A 493 -9.37 7.52 13.01
N LYS A 494 -10.43 6.80 13.43
CA LYS A 494 -10.43 5.54 14.21
C LYS A 494 -9.77 5.57 15.60
N GLY A 495 -8.77 6.42 15.84
CA GLY A 495 -8.12 6.63 17.13
C GLY A 495 -7.42 5.39 17.69
N PHE A 496 -7.41 5.25 19.03
CA PHE A 496 -6.73 4.17 19.75
C PHE A 496 -7.65 2.95 19.98
N GLU A 497 -7.07 1.75 19.98
CA GLU A 497 -7.74 0.53 20.41
C GLU A 497 -8.21 0.68 21.87
N GLY A 498 -9.44 0.23 22.18
CA GLY A 498 -10.01 0.26 23.54
C GLY A 498 -10.65 1.58 23.99
N SER A 499 -10.59 2.65 23.17
CA SER A 499 -11.18 3.97 23.48
C SER A 499 -12.72 4.00 23.47
N GLU A 500 -13.39 3.04 22.84
CA GLU A 500 -14.86 2.99 22.74
C GLU A 500 -15.56 2.81 24.10
N ASN A 501 -14.86 2.28 25.12
CA ASN A 501 -15.44 2.09 26.45
C ASN A 501 -15.46 3.37 27.31
N GLU A 502 -14.70 4.42 26.98
CA GLU A 502 -14.70 5.67 27.76
C GLU A 502 -15.78 6.66 27.29
N GLU A 503 -16.13 6.67 26.00
CA GLU A 503 -17.22 7.51 25.49
C GLU A 503 -18.60 6.99 25.93
N LEU A 504 -18.78 5.66 26.01
CA LEU A 504 -20.00 5.04 26.55
C LEU A 504 -20.16 5.21 28.08
N GLN A 505 -19.05 5.32 28.82
CA GLN A 505 -19.07 5.58 30.27
C GLN A 505 -19.22 7.06 30.63
N LYS A 506 -18.97 7.99 29.70
CA LYS A 506 -19.28 9.41 29.86
C LYS A 506 -20.69 9.79 29.38
N ALA A 507 -21.34 8.88 28.64
CA ALA A 507 -22.71 9.04 28.12
C ALA A 507 -23.76 8.21 28.90
N SER A 508 -23.35 7.51 29.97
CA SER A 508 -24.21 6.82 30.95
C SER A 508 -24.05 7.48 32.30
#